data_AF-A0A2G8HV93-F1
#
_entry.id   AF-A0A2G8HV93-F1
#
_cell.length_a   1.000
_cell.length_b   1.000
_cell.length_c   1.000
_cell.angle_alpha   90.00
_cell.angle_beta   90.00
_cell.angle_gamma   90.00
#
_symmetry.space_group_name_H-M   'P 1'
#
loop_
_entity.id
_entity.type
_entity.pdbx_description
1 polymer ?
#
loop_
_entity_poly.entity_id
_entity_poly.type
_entity_poly.pdbx_seq_one_letter_code
_entity_poly.pdbx_strand_id
1 'polypeptide(L)'
;MSLKLISTDRRFSPLFWTMFLGALNDNFFKNALVIIIAYKSISLMGLSSQSLVALAGGIFILPFFLFSATAGQLSDKLSKSKLVKYTKVTEFLIMLVAGLGFYTSNFYILLITLFLMGTQSSFFGPLKYGIIPQLLKREELVSGNAVIGGGTFLAILIGTIIGGLAVTSESNSIVIAIGIISVAAIGFMTSLFMPAVEAVDDKVKPDYTFFKPTLEIIKITMKDKKIFHTCMGISWFWFLGAAILSLLPNLCKDIFNSSEQVGTLFLASFTIGMGIGSFLAEKLSQKRPEMGMVPLAALGMSIFLVDMSYSAMNFSYSTSSDLFNISEFFNHEYSLRALLDLFIVSIFGGMFIIPQFTFLQDYAPRNILSRIIAGNNIWNAIFMVSAAVCIMVLSGKGISIPWIFFILAVGNFLYFFYIYFQNSAVTLRFIFWMMSKFFYSVKIEGREHIPDRGAVVIASNHVSFVDWIMVMAACPRPVRFVIDHVYYYRTGFTFWLKQAHLIPIATKKDDPEMLVNAFKEIENGLTNGDVIGLFPEGWITRDGKLRKFQPGIKKIVSMQPTVVIPMVIDGLWGSFFSFEGKGVLKGFKFSKRDVTLKILPPVTSEEFDFKELENIFRKELNQ
;
A
#
# COMPACT_ATOMS: atom_id res chain seq x y z
N MET A 1 9.56 13.45 9.59
CA MET A 1 10.06 12.19 10.17
C MET A 1 10.87 11.44 9.13
N SER A 2 10.30 11.21 7.95
CA SER A 2 10.92 10.53 6.80
C SER A 2 12.28 11.11 6.34
N LEU A 3 12.46 12.44 6.26
CA LEU A 3 13.78 13.02 5.94
C LEU A 3 14.87 12.72 6.98
N LYS A 4 14.52 12.62 8.26
CA LYS A 4 15.48 12.26 9.32
C LYS A 4 15.92 10.80 9.19
N LEU A 5 15.00 9.91 8.79
CA LEU A 5 15.29 8.48 8.60
C LEU A 5 16.39 8.25 7.56
N ILE A 6 16.42 9.03 6.47
CA ILE A 6 17.42 8.86 5.39
C ILE A 6 18.73 9.62 5.60
N SER A 7 18.72 10.67 6.43
CA SER A 7 19.88 11.56 6.58
C SER A 7 20.67 11.25 7.84
N THR A 8 20.02 11.24 9.01
CA THR A 8 20.71 11.24 10.30
C THR A 8 20.42 10.01 11.15
N ASP A 9 19.36 9.24 10.86
CA ASP A 9 19.05 8.01 11.60
C ASP A 9 20.01 6.89 11.20
N ARG A 10 21.01 6.64 12.04
CA ARG A 10 22.02 5.59 11.85
C ARG A 10 21.44 4.18 11.82
N ARG A 11 20.22 3.97 12.33
CA ARG A 11 19.55 2.66 12.28
C ARG A 11 19.04 2.35 10.88
N PHE A 12 18.63 3.37 10.12
CA PHE A 12 17.86 3.20 8.88
C PHE A 12 18.56 3.76 7.63
N SER A 13 19.28 4.88 7.73
CA SER A 13 19.94 5.53 6.59
C SER A 13 20.86 4.59 5.79
N PRO A 14 21.72 3.74 6.42
CA PRO A 14 22.53 2.77 5.69
C PRO A 14 21.71 1.77 4.88
N LEU A 15 20.56 1.33 5.41
CA LEU A 15 19.63 0.45 4.71
C LEU A 15 19.05 1.17 3.48
N PHE A 16 18.53 2.38 3.68
CA PHE A 16 17.94 3.17 2.60
C PHE A 16 18.92 3.37 1.43
N TRP A 17 20.13 3.85 1.69
CA TRP A 17 21.10 4.12 0.62
C TRP A 17 21.60 2.85 -0.07
N THR A 18 21.80 1.77 0.69
CA THR A 18 22.15 0.47 0.12
C THR A 18 21.07 -0.03 -0.84
N MET A 19 19.80 0.14 -0.48
CA MET A 19 18.65 -0.23 -1.31
C MET A 19 18.50 0.69 -2.53
N PHE A 20 18.61 2.00 -2.33
CA PHE A 20 18.51 3.00 -3.39
C PHE A 20 19.56 2.77 -4.47
N LEU A 21 20.82 2.60 -4.07
CA LEU A 21 21.93 2.37 -5.00
C LEU A 21 21.82 1.01 -5.71
N GLY A 22 21.33 -0.03 -5.03
CA GLY A 22 21.04 -1.31 -5.68
C GLY A 22 19.97 -1.17 -6.76
N ALA A 23 18.82 -0.59 -6.43
CA ALA A 23 17.74 -0.37 -7.40
C ALA A 23 18.18 0.55 -8.57
N LEU A 24 19.00 1.57 -8.30
CA LEU A 24 19.55 2.45 -9.34
C LEU A 24 20.44 1.66 -10.29
N ASN A 25 21.37 0.89 -9.74
CA ASN A 25 22.32 0.12 -10.53
C ASN A 25 21.65 -0.95 -11.39
N ASP A 26 20.67 -1.63 -10.79
CA ASP A 26 19.85 -2.63 -11.46
C ASP A 26 19.22 -2.04 -12.74
N ASN A 27 18.61 -0.87 -12.63
CA ASN A 27 17.94 -0.22 -13.75
C ASN A 27 18.93 0.45 -14.71
N PHE A 28 20.08 0.93 -14.24
CA PHE A 28 21.16 1.40 -15.09
C PHE A 28 21.65 0.26 -16.00
N PHE A 29 22.12 -0.85 -15.43
CA PHE A 29 22.61 -1.99 -16.20
C PHE A 29 21.55 -2.52 -17.18
N LYS A 30 20.35 -2.81 -16.68
CA LYS A 30 19.27 -3.40 -17.48
C LYS A 30 18.87 -2.47 -18.61
N ASN A 31 18.69 -1.18 -18.35
CA ASN A 31 18.23 -0.25 -19.38
C ASN A 31 19.30 -0.04 -20.46
N ALA A 32 20.57 0.08 -20.07
CA ALA A 32 21.67 0.15 -21.04
C ALA A 32 21.73 -1.09 -21.94
N LEU A 33 21.60 -2.29 -21.36
CA LEU A 33 21.55 -3.55 -22.12
C LEU A 33 20.37 -3.60 -23.09
N VAL A 34 19.16 -3.29 -22.61
CA VAL A 34 17.93 -3.33 -23.42
C VAL A 34 17.98 -2.34 -24.58
N ILE A 35 18.43 -1.10 -24.33
CA ILE A 35 18.57 -0.08 -25.38
C ILE A 35 19.59 -0.53 -26.43
N ILE A 36 20.74 -1.07 -26.03
CA ILE A 36 21.74 -1.56 -27.00
C ILE A 36 21.17 -2.70 -27.84
N ILE A 37 20.49 -3.68 -27.23
CA ILE A 37 19.87 -4.79 -27.97
C ILE A 37 18.85 -4.26 -28.98
N ALA A 38 17.97 -3.35 -28.54
CA ALA A 38 16.90 -2.80 -29.36
C ALA A 38 17.42 -1.95 -30.54
N TYR A 39 18.29 -0.97 -30.25
CA TYR A 39 18.71 0.04 -31.25
C TYR A 39 19.85 -0.44 -32.16
N LYS A 40 20.72 -1.36 -31.70
CA LYS A 40 21.75 -1.94 -32.58
C LYS A 40 21.25 -3.15 -33.38
N SER A 41 19.94 -3.43 -33.36
CA SER A 41 19.31 -4.55 -34.07
C SER A 41 20.02 -5.88 -33.84
N ILE A 42 20.44 -6.13 -32.59
CA ILE A 42 21.19 -7.34 -32.23
C ILE A 42 20.28 -8.56 -32.41
N SER A 43 20.78 -9.56 -33.13
CA SER A 43 20.17 -10.89 -33.19
C SER A 43 21.11 -11.91 -32.56
N LEU A 44 20.55 -12.78 -31.72
CA LEU A 44 21.26 -13.77 -30.94
C LEU A 44 20.39 -15.02 -30.86
N MET A 45 20.99 -16.22 -30.98
CA MET A 45 20.25 -17.49 -30.91
C MET A 45 19.07 -17.58 -31.93
N GLY A 46 19.14 -16.87 -33.06
CA GLY A 46 18.05 -16.80 -34.03
C GLY A 46 16.85 -15.95 -33.61
N LEU A 47 16.94 -15.23 -32.48
CA LEU A 47 15.89 -14.34 -31.99
C LEU A 47 16.08 -12.91 -32.52
N SER A 48 14.96 -12.24 -32.78
CA SER A 48 14.93 -10.81 -33.11
C SER A 48 15.24 -9.95 -31.89
N SER A 49 15.65 -8.69 -32.09
CA SER A 49 15.94 -7.75 -31.00
C SER A 49 14.75 -7.55 -30.07
N GLN A 50 13.53 -7.47 -30.63
CA GLN A 50 12.29 -7.38 -29.84
C GLN A 50 12.08 -8.62 -28.95
N SER A 51 12.34 -9.81 -29.50
CA SER A 51 12.24 -11.07 -28.74
C SER A 51 13.31 -11.16 -27.66
N LEU A 52 14.53 -10.66 -27.93
CA LEU A 52 15.61 -10.61 -26.96
C LEU A 52 15.34 -9.63 -25.81
N VAL A 53 14.73 -8.47 -26.08
CA VAL A 53 14.31 -7.53 -25.04
C VAL A 53 13.23 -8.16 -24.14
N ALA A 54 12.24 -8.84 -24.72
CA ALA A 54 11.24 -9.57 -23.95
C ALA A 54 11.86 -10.70 -23.12
N LEU A 55 12.78 -11.47 -23.73
CA LEU A 55 13.53 -12.52 -23.05
C LEU A 55 14.37 -11.98 -21.90
N ALA A 56 15.02 -10.83 -22.06
CA ALA A 56 15.78 -10.17 -21.00
C ALA A 56 14.91 -9.87 -19.76
N GLY A 57 13.67 -9.40 -19.98
CA GLY A 57 12.68 -9.25 -18.92
C GLY A 57 12.39 -10.56 -18.18
N GLY A 58 12.17 -11.65 -18.93
CA GLY A 58 11.93 -12.98 -18.38
C GLY A 58 13.14 -13.53 -17.62
N ILE A 59 14.35 -13.40 -18.17
CA ILE A 59 15.62 -13.80 -17.55
C ILE A 59 15.83 -13.11 -16.21
N PHE A 60 15.49 -11.82 -16.11
CA PHE A 60 15.61 -11.07 -14.86
C PHE A 60 14.60 -11.52 -13.79
N ILE A 61 13.38 -11.87 -14.19
CA ILE A 61 12.30 -12.25 -13.26
C ILE A 61 12.42 -13.72 -12.82
N LEU A 62 12.91 -14.61 -13.67
CA LEU A 62 13.00 -16.05 -13.42
C LEU A 62 13.65 -16.41 -12.06
N PRO A 63 14.78 -15.79 -11.63
CA PRO A 63 15.38 -16.07 -10.34
C PRO A 63 14.46 -15.89 -9.13
N PHE A 64 13.48 -14.98 -9.19
CA PHE A 64 12.53 -14.79 -8.09
C PHE A 64 11.69 -16.04 -7.83
N PHE A 65 11.39 -16.84 -8.86
CA PHE A 65 10.71 -18.13 -8.71
C PHE A 65 11.61 -19.22 -8.13
N LEU A 66 12.88 -19.20 -8.51
CA LEU A 66 13.82 -20.28 -8.19
C LEU A 66 14.42 -20.13 -6.79
N PHE A 67 14.69 -18.89 -6.36
CA PHE A 67 15.55 -18.64 -5.21
C PHE A 67 14.92 -17.81 -4.08
N SER A 68 13.80 -17.11 -4.32
CA SER A 68 13.18 -16.30 -3.25
C SER A 68 12.85 -17.14 -2.01
N ALA A 69 12.42 -18.38 -2.22
CA ALA A 69 12.06 -19.29 -1.14
C ALA A 69 13.24 -19.58 -0.20
N THR A 70 14.36 -20.04 -0.77
CA THR A 70 15.61 -20.28 -0.05
C THR A 70 16.16 -18.99 0.57
N ALA A 71 16.05 -17.85 -0.13
CA ALA A 71 16.43 -16.56 0.41
C ALA A 71 15.64 -16.17 1.66
N GLY A 72 14.33 -16.43 1.69
CA GLY A 72 13.49 -16.20 2.85
C GLY A 72 13.93 -17.04 4.06
N GLN A 73 14.26 -18.32 3.84
CA GLN A 73 14.76 -19.21 4.88
C GLN A 73 16.13 -18.78 5.42
N LEU A 74 17.05 -18.38 4.53
CA LEU A 74 18.36 -17.85 4.93
C LEU A 74 18.25 -16.54 5.70
N SER A 75 17.33 -15.66 5.29
CA SER A 75 17.06 -14.38 5.97
C SER A 75 16.53 -14.57 7.39
N ASP A 76 15.80 -15.65 7.68
CA ASP A 76 15.39 -15.99 9.04
C ASP A 76 16.55 -16.62 9.85
N LYS A 77 17.35 -17.49 9.20
CA LYS A 77 18.46 -18.22 9.82
C LYS A 77 19.65 -17.36 10.22
N LEU A 78 20.07 -16.45 9.34
CA LEU A 78 21.30 -15.68 9.48
C LEU A 78 20.98 -14.25 9.87
N SER A 79 21.98 -13.55 10.43
CA SER A 79 21.90 -12.11 10.65
C SER A 79 21.62 -11.39 9.33
N LYS A 80 20.47 -10.70 9.26
CA LYS A 80 20.03 -9.98 8.06
C LYS A 80 21.04 -8.92 7.63
N SER A 81 21.69 -8.23 8.57
CA SER A 81 22.70 -7.23 8.22
C SER A 81 23.99 -7.82 7.66
N LYS A 82 24.39 -9.03 8.09
CA LYS A 82 25.50 -9.77 7.44
C LYS A 82 25.12 -10.20 6.03
N LEU A 83 23.92 -10.74 5.85
CA LEU A 83 23.42 -11.15 4.54
C LEU A 83 23.34 -9.98 3.56
N VAL A 84 22.89 -8.81 4.00
CA VAL A 84 22.92 -7.59 3.17
C VAL A 84 24.33 -7.30 2.65
N LYS A 85 25.36 -7.37 3.51
CA LYS A 85 26.75 -7.15 3.09
C LYS A 85 27.19 -8.18 2.04
N TYR A 86 26.89 -9.46 2.25
CA TYR A 86 27.21 -10.51 1.27
C TYR A 86 26.51 -10.31 -0.08
N THR A 87 25.23 -9.92 -0.06
CA THR A 87 24.50 -9.62 -1.30
C THR A 87 25.09 -8.42 -2.05
N LYS A 88 25.65 -7.43 -1.36
CA LYS A 88 26.31 -6.27 -1.99
C LYS A 88 27.71 -6.56 -2.50
N VAL A 89 28.49 -7.40 -1.82
CA VAL A 89 29.75 -7.93 -2.37
C VAL A 89 29.46 -8.70 -3.66
N THR A 90 28.45 -9.57 -3.64
CA THR A 90 28.04 -10.35 -4.81
C THR A 90 27.61 -9.44 -5.96
N GLU A 91 26.82 -8.40 -5.69
CA GLU A 91 26.43 -7.41 -6.70
C GLU A 91 27.64 -6.72 -7.32
N PHE A 92 28.62 -6.29 -6.52
CA PHE A 92 29.85 -5.69 -7.04
C PHE A 92 30.60 -6.63 -8.00
N LEU A 93 30.74 -7.91 -7.64
CA LEU A 93 31.37 -8.91 -8.51
C LEU A 93 30.58 -9.15 -9.80
N ILE A 94 29.24 -9.22 -9.71
CA ILE A 94 28.36 -9.33 -10.88
C ILE A 94 28.54 -8.12 -11.81
N MET A 95 28.68 -6.91 -11.26
CA MET A 95 28.89 -5.70 -12.06
C MET A 95 30.28 -5.62 -12.71
N LEU A 96 31.31 -6.24 -12.12
CA LEU A 96 32.60 -6.42 -12.80
C LEU A 96 32.46 -7.30 -14.05
N VAL A 97 31.69 -8.39 -13.94
CA VAL A 97 31.38 -9.27 -15.07
C VAL A 97 30.52 -8.54 -16.12
N ALA A 98 29.54 -7.73 -15.69
CA ALA A 98 28.78 -6.86 -16.58
C ALA A 98 29.69 -5.89 -17.35
N GLY A 99 30.63 -5.24 -16.64
CA GLY A 99 31.59 -4.32 -17.23
C GLY A 99 32.45 -4.98 -18.30
N LEU A 100 32.95 -6.20 -18.04
CA LEU A 100 33.63 -7.02 -19.04
C LEU A 100 32.72 -7.37 -20.22
N GLY A 101 31.46 -7.71 -19.96
CA GLY A 101 30.46 -7.99 -21.00
C GLY A 101 30.22 -6.81 -21.94
N PHE A 102 30.10 -5.59 -21.40
CA PHE A 102 29.97 -4.38 -22.21
C PHE A 102 31.26 -4.06 -22.96
N TYR A 103 32.41 -4.10 -22.28
CA TYR A 103 33.70 -3.83 -22.89
C TYR A 103 34.01 -4.77 -24.08
N THR A 104 33.68 -6.05 -23.94
CA THR A 104 33.86 -7.07 -24.99
C THR A 104 32.69 -7.15 -25.98
N SER A 105 31.61 -6.39 -25.77
CA SER A 105 30.35 -6.49 -26.53
C SER A 105 29.77 -7.91 -26.58
N ASN A 106 29.99 -8.72 -25.53
CA ASN A 106 29.53 -10.10 -25.47
C ASN A 106 28.15 -10.18 -24.79
N PHE A 107 27.10 -10.26 -25.62
CA PHE A 107 25.72 -10.31 -25.15
C PHE A 107 25.35 -11.58 -24.38
N TYR A 108 26.05 -12.70 -24.60
CA TYR A 108 25.83 -13.91 -23.78
C TYR A 108 26.26 -13.64 -22.33
N ILE A 109 27.42 -13.00 -22.13
CA ILE A 109 27.88 -12.60 -20.80
C ILE A 109 26.89 -11.62 -20.17
N LEU A 110 26.38 -10.65 -20.93
CA LEU A 110 25.41 -9.68 -20.41
C LEU A 110 24.07 -10.33 -20.02
N LEU A 111 23.56 -11.29 -20.79
CA LEU A 111 22.33 -12.03 -20.46
C LEU A 111 22.53 -12.94 -19.24
N ILE A 112 23.67 -13.62 -19.12
CA ILE A 112 24.03 -14.39 -17.91
C ILE A 112 24.12 -13.45 -16.71
N THR A 113 24.73 -12.28 -16.89
CA THR A 113 24.87 -11.28 -15.83
C THR A 113 23.52 -10.75 -15.38
N LEU A 114 22.57 -10.56 -16.32
CA LEU A 114 21.18 -10.20 -16.00
C LEU A 114 20.47 -11.26 -15.15
N PHE A 115 20.71 -12.55 -15.42
CA PHE A 115 20.22 -13.64 -14.56
C PHE A 115 20.85 -13.62 -13.17
N LEU A 116 22.17 -13.44 -13.08
CA LEU A 116 22.89 -13.37 -11.81
C LEU A 116 22.44 -12.16 -10.97
N MET A 117 22.22 -11.03 -11.63
CA MET A 117 21.65 -9.83 -11.02
C MET A 117 20.24 -10.10 -10.47
N GLY A 118 19.33 -10.69 -11.27
CA GLY A 118 18.01 -11.09 -10.78
C GLY A 118 18.07 -12.09 -9.61
N THR A 119 19.06 -12.98 -9.62
CA THR A 119 19.34 -13.89 -8.50
C THR A 119 19.71 -13.10 -7.26
N GLN A 120 20.64 -12.16 -7.35
CA GLN A 120 21.00 -11.28 -6.23
C GLN A 120 19.77 -10.49 -5.71
N SER A 121 18.95 -9.92 -6.60
CA SER A 121 17.75 -9.17 -6.21
C SER A 121 16.71 -10.05 -5.50
N SER A 122 16.58 -11.32 -5.91
CA SER A 122 15.68 -12.29 -5.26
C SER A 122 16.11 -12.61 -3.82
N PHE A 123 17.42 -12.62 -3.55
CA PHE A 123 17.96 -12.76 -2.19
C PHE A 123 17.77 -11.49 -1.36
N PHE A 124 17.90 -10.33 -1.99
CA PHE A 124 17.77 -9.05 -1.32
C PHE A 124 16.32 -8.70 -0.95
N GLY A 125 15.33 -9.20 -1.69
CA GLY A 125 13.90 -8.94 -1.47
C GLY A 125 13.41 -9.29 -0.04
N PRO A 126 13.57 -10.53 0.45
CA PRO A 126 13.19 -10.92 1.81
C PRO A 126 13.97 -10.19 2.92
N LEU A 127 15.22 -9.83 2.64
CA LEU A 127 16.09 -9.10 3.57
C LEU A 127 15.58 -7.68 3.78
N LYS A 128 15.31 -6.96 2.69
CA LYS A 128 15.01 -5.52 2.71
C LYS A 128 13.74 -5.21 3.50
N TYR A 129 12.67 -6.00 3.33
CA TYR A 129 11.42 -5.79 4.07
C TYR A 129 11.38 -6.54 5.41
N GLY A 130 12.20 -7.58 5.58
CA GLY A 130 12.28 -8.33 6.82
C GLY A 130 13.11 -7.64 7.91
N ILE A 131 14.07 -6.79 7.53
CA ILE A 131 14.94 -6.07 8.48
C ILE A 131 14.30 -4.78 9.00
N ILE A 132 13.42 -4.13 8.22
CA ILE A 132 12.77 -2.86 8.61
C ILE A 132 12.16 -2.95 10.02
N PRO A 133 11.39 -3.98 10.36
CA PRO A 133 10.74 -4.02 11.67
C PRO A 133 11.65 -4.44 12.82
N GLN A 134 12.91 -4.79 12.54
CA GLN A 134 13.97 -4.94 13.56
C GLN A 134 14.67 -3.61 13.85
N LEU A 135 14.68 -2.68 12.89
CA LEU A 135 15.38 -1.39 12.97
C LEU A 135 14.47 -0.25 13.45
N LEU A 136 13.19 -0.33 13.08
CA LEU A 136 12.19 0.72 13.28
C LEU A 136 11.12 0.30 14.28
N LYS A 137 10.61 1.26 15.05
CA LYS A 137 9.42 1.04 15.87
C LYS A 137 8.17 0.94 15.00
N ARG A 138 7.09 0.40 15.58
CA ARG A 138 5.81 0.21 14.90
C ARG A 138 5.27 1.49 14.26
N GLU A 139 5.31 2.62 14.96
CA GLU A 139 4.84 3.90 14.42
C GLU A 139 5.73 4.47 13.29
N GLU A 140 6.96 3.98 13.17
CA GLU A 140 7.90 4.41 12.13
C GLU A 140 7.82 3.53 10.87
N LEU A 141 7.12 2.38 10.92
CA LEU A 141 7.04 1.43 9.79
C LEU A 141 6.45 2.06 8.54
N VAL A 142 5.39 2.87 8.67
CA VAL A 142 4.76 3.51 7.51
C VAL A 142 5.75 4.48 6.85
N SER A 143 6.42 5.32 7.66
CA SER A 143 7.44 6.26 7.18
C SER A 143 8.62 5.54 6.53
N GLY A 144 9.10 4.45 7.13
CA GLY A 144 10.18 3.63 6.57
C GLY A 144 9.80 3.03 5.22
N ASN A 145 8.59 2.45 5.10
CA ASN A 145 8.11 1.89 3.85
C ASN A 145 7.86 2.97 2.78
N ALA A 146 7.29 4.13 3.15
CA ALA A 146 7.06 5.24 2.23
C ALA A 146 8.36 5.75 1.61
N VAL A 147 9.39 5.94 2.44
CA VAL A 147 10.72 6.37 2.00
C VAL A 147 11.39 5.31 1.13
N ILE A 148 11.37 4.04 1.53
CA ILE A 148 11.92 2.94 0.72
C ILE A 148 11.19 2.84 -0.62
N GLY A 149 9.86 2.91 -0.62
CA GLY A 149 9.03 2.87 -1.82
C GLY A 149 9.35 4.01 -2.76
N GLY A 150 9.20 5.26 -2.29
CA GLY A 150 9.49 6.46 -3.09
C GLY A 150 10.94 6.52 -3.57
N GLY A 151 11.90 6.15 -2.71
CA GLY A 151 13.31 6.08 -3.07
C GLY A 151 13.61 5.01 -4.13
N THR A 152 12.96 3.85 -4.07
CA THR A 152 13.12 2.80 -5.08
C THR A 152 12.63 3.27 -6.45
N PHE A 153 11.47 3.93 -6.52
CA PHE A 153 10.98 4.51 -7.78
C PHE A 153 11.92 5.58 -8.31
N LEU A 154 12.36 6.52 -7.47
CA LEU A 154 13.32 7.54 -7.88
C LEU A 154 14.64 6.92 -8.39
N ALA A 155 15.13 5.86 -7.73
CA ALA A 155 16.30 5.11 -8.17
C ALA A 155 16.10 4.44 -9.53
N ILE A 156 14.93 3.83 -9.78
CA ILE A 156 14.55 3.25 -11.09
C ILE A 156 14.64 4.32 -12.18
N LEU A 157 14.06 5.50 -11.96
CA LEU A 157 14.08 6.59 -12.93
C LEU A 157 15.49 7.09 -13.22
N ILE A 158 16.26 7.38 -12.17
CA ILE A 158 17.64 7.86 -12.33
C ILE A 158 18.49 6.80 -13.06
N GLY A 159 18.38 5.54 -12.65
CA GLY A 159 19.09 4.43 -13.31
C GLY A 159 18.71 4.30 -14.79
N THR A 160 17.42 4.38 -15.10
CA THR A 160 16.91 4.32 -16.48
C THR A 160 17.47 5.47 -17.33
N ILE A 161 17.39 6.71 -16.83
CA ILE A 161 17.91 7.89 -17.53
C ILE A 161 19.42 7.78 -17.75
N ILE A 162 20.19 7.46 -16.71
CA ILE A 162 21.65 7.30 -16.81
C ILE A 162 22.00 6.20 -17.81
N GLY A 163 21.28 5.07 -17.78
CA GLY A 163 21.46 3.97 -18.72
C GLY A 163 21.23 4.36 -20.16
N GLY A 164 20.15 5.13 -20.44
CA GLY A 164 19.89 5.62 -21.79
C GLY A 164 20.94 6.59 -22.29
N LEU A 165 21.29 7.60 -21.48
CA LEU A 165 22.31 8.58 -21.82
C LEU A 165 23.68 7.95 -22.02
N ALA A 166 24.08 7.00 -21.18
CA ALA A 166 25.36 6.31 -21.29
C ALA A 166 25.53 5.58 -22.63
N VAL A 167 24.44 5.02 -23.19
CA VAL A 167 24.46 4.34 -24.50
C VAL A 167 24.72 5.31 -25.65
N THR A 168 24.27 6.57 -25.54
CA THR A 168 24.47 7.61 -26.56
C THR A 168 25.87 8.23 -26.57
N SER A 169 26.70 7.96 -25.55
CA SER A 169 28.07 8.49 -25.49
C SER A 169 29.01 7.84 -26.52
N GLU A 170 30.00 8.59 -26.99
CA GLU A 170 31.01 8.11 -27.96
C GLU A 170 31.77 6.86 -27.48
N SER A 171 31.97 6.73 -26.15
CA SER A 171 32.62 5.58 -25.50
C SER A 171 31.65 4.79 -24.61
N ASN A 172 30.45 4.49 -25.14
CA ASN A 172 29.35 3.85 -24.41
C ASN A 172 29.76 2.67 -23.51
N SER A 173 30.55 1.74 -24.02
CA SER A 173 30.90 0.51 -23.30
C SER A 173 31.74 0.77 -22.05
N ILE A 174 32.64 1.76 -22.11
CA ILE A 174 33.50 2.15 -20.98
C ILE A 174 32.70 2.97 -19.97
N VAL A 175 31.89 3.92 -20.43
CA VAL A 175 31.06 4.77 -19.56
C VAL A 175 30.06 3.92 -18.77
N ILE A 176 29.39 2.97 -19.43
CA ILE A 176 28.46 2.04 -18.78
C ILE A 176 29.21 1.18 -17.76
N ALA A 177 30.34 0.56 -18.15
CA ALA A 177 31.11 -0.32 -17.27
C ALA A 177 31.59 0.40 -15.99
N ILE A 178 32.22 1.57 -16.13
CA ILE A 178 32.67 2.37 -14.99
C ILE A 178 31.47 2.76 -14.12
N GLY A 179 30.39 3.25 -14.73
CA GLY A 179 29.21 3.71 -14.03
C GLY A 179 28.59 2.62 -13.14
N ILE A 180 28.30 1.45 -13.69
CA ILE A 180 27.65 0.36 -12.93
C ILE A 180 28.55 -0.20 -11.82
N ILE A 181 29.87 -0.25 -12.05
CA ILE A 181 30.85 -0.69 -11.06
C ILE A 181 30.95 0.33 -9.92
N SER A 182 31.01 1.63 -10.24
CA SER A 182 31.07 2.70 -9.26
C SER A 182 29.82 2.74 -8.38
N VAL A 183 28.62 2.64 -8.95
CA VAL A 183 27.37 2.60 -8.17
C VAL A 183 27.35 1.38 -7.24
N ALA A 184 27.74 0.19 -7.73
CA ALA A 184 27.84 -1.01 -6.89
C ALA A 184 28.85 -0.86 -5.76
N ALA A 185 30.02 -0.26 -6.03
CA ALA A 185 31.05 -0.03 -5.03
C ALA A 185 30.55 0.90 -3.90
N ILE A 186 29.88 2.01 -4.26
CA ILE A 186 29.30 2.92 -3.28
C ILE A 186 28.19 2.20 -2.49
N GLY A 187 27.33 1.43 -3.16
CA GLY A 187 26.28 0.65 -2.51
C GLY A 187 26.84 -0.41 -1.54
N PHE A 188 27.99 -1.00 -1.86
CA PHE A 188 28.71 -1.87 -0.95
C PHE A 188 29.24 -1.09 0.25
N MET A 189 29.88 0.07 0.03
CA MET A 189 30.36 0.93 1.12
C MET A 189 29.23 1.34 2.08
N THR A 190 28.05 1.74 1.58
CA THR A 190 26.91 2.08 2.43
C THR A 190 26.44 0.90 3.28
N SER A 191 26.53 -0.32 2.75
CA SER A 191 26.14 -1.54 3.47
C SER A 191 27.05 -1.86 4.66
N LEU A 192 28.30 -1.38 4.67
CA LEU A 192 29.24 -1.60 5.77
C LEU A 192 28.77 -0.92 7.07
N PHE A 193 28.07 0.21 6.93
CA PHE A 193 27.51 0.98 8.05
C PHE A 193 26.19 0.41 8.59
N MET A 194 25.69 -0.70 8.04
CA MET A 194 24.46 -1.34 8.52
C MET A 194 24.62 -1.78 9.98
N PRO A 195 23.69 -1.41 10.87
CA PRO A 195 23.72 -1.87 12.26
C PRO A 195 23.63 -3.39 12.35
N ALA A 196 24.27 -3.96 13.37
CA ALA A 196 24.16 -5.38 13.66
C ALA A 196 22.72 -5.72 14.08
N VAL A 197 22.16 -6.79 13.51
CA VAL A 197 20.88 -7.36 13.93
C VAL A 197 21.05 -8.86 14.10
N GLU A 198 20.36 -9.42 15.09
CA GLU A 198 20.42 -10.84 15.39
C GLU A 198 19.65 -11.67 14.35
N ALA A 199 20.02 -12.95 14.26
CA ALA A 199 19.22 -13.93 13.52
C ALA A 199 17.84 -14.09 14.18
N VAL A 200 16.81 -14.33 13.38
CA VAL A 200 15.45 -14.48 13.90
C VAL A 200 15.22 -15.88 14.45
N ASP A 201 15.72 -16.90 13.74
CA ASP A 201 15.62 -18.30 14.13
C ASP A 201 16.80 -19.08 13.52
N ASP A 202 17.85 -19.29 14.31
CA ASP A 202 19.07 -19.99 13.91
C ASP A 202 18.86 -21.49 13.61
N LYS A 203 17.72 -22.06 14.01
CA LYS A 203 17.35 -23.47 13.81
C LYS A 203 16.75 -23.75 12.44
N VAL A 204 16.38 -22.72 11.68
CA VAL A 204 15.87 -22.88 10.31
C VAL A 204 16.89 -23.67 9.48
N LYS A 205 16.43 -24.72 8.80
CA LYS A 205 17.22 -25.50 7.85
C LYS A 205 16.84 -25.06 6.43
N PRO A 206 17.71 -24.29 5.73
CA PRO A 206 17.42 -23.86 4.38
C PRO A 206 17.38 -25.07 3.45
N ASP A 207 16.35 -25.12 2.62
CA ASP A 207 16.22 -26.09 1.53
C ASP A 207 16.75 -25.41 0.25
N TYR A 208 17.76 -26.02 -0.34
CA TYR A 208 18.44 -25.50 -1.53
C TYR A 208 17.89 -26.10 -2.83
N THR A 209 16.83 -26.93 -2.75
CA THR A 209 16.08 -27.34 -3.93
C THR A 209 15.21 -26.19 -4.45
N PHE A 210 14.87 -26.17 -5.75
CA PHE A 210 14.15 -25.02 -6.33
C PHE A 210 12.62 -25.12 -6.16
N PHE A 211 12.05 -26.29 -6.42
CA PHE A 211 10.59 -26.42 -6.56
C PHE A 211 9.86 -26.59 -5.22
N LYS A 212 10.37 -27.48 -4.36
CA LYS A 212 9.74 -27.82 -3.09
C LYS A 212 9.59 -26.60 -2.15
N PRO A 213 10.64 -25.84 -1.83
CA PRO A 213 10.49 -24.70 -0.91
C PRO A 213 9.64 -23.58 -1.50
N THR A 214 9.63 -23.40 -2.83
CA THR A 214 8.72 -22.47 -3.50
C THR A 214 7.26 -22.83 -3.27
N LEU A 215 6.88 -24.11 -3.45
CA LEU A 215 5.52 -24.58 -3.17
C LEU A 215 5.15 -24.46 -1.68
N GLU A 216 6.09 -24.77 -0.77
CA GLU A 216 5.86 -24.63 0.67
C GLU A 216 5.64 -23.18 1.09
N ILE A 217 6.44 -22.24 0.57
CA ILE A 217 6.29 -20.82 0.90
C ILE A 217 5.01 -20.23 0.32
N ILE A 218 4.60 -20.64 -0.88
CA ILE A 218 3.28 -20.28 -1.42
C ILE A 218 2.18 -20.74 -0.44
N LYS A 219 2.21 -22.00 0.03
CA LYS A 219 1.25 -22.50 1.03
C LYS A 219 1.28 -21.70 2.34
N ILE A 220 2.45 -21.27 2.80
CA ILE A 220 2.58 -20.40 3.99
C ILE A 220 1.82 -19.09 3.79
N THR A 221 1.98 -18.43 2.63
CA THR A 221 1.27 -17.17 2.35
C THR A 221 -0.25 -17.35 2.26
N MET A 222 -0.72 -18.53 1.85
CA MET A 222 -2.15 -18.84 1.70
C MET A 222 -2.83 -19.28 3.00
N LYS A 223 -2.07 -19.60 4.06
CA LYS A 223 -2.61 -20.14 5.31
C LYS A 223 -3.47 -19.12 6.07
N ASP A 224 -3.03 -17.87 6.09
CA ASP A 224 -3.76 -16.77 6.72
C ASP A 224 -4.39 -15.89 5.64
N LYS A 225 -5.72 -15.72 5.70
CA LYS A 225 -6.47 -14.98 4.69
C LYS A 225 -6.04 -13.52 4.57
N LYS A 226 -5.70 -12.84 5.69
CA LYS A 226 -5.30 -11.41 5.67
C LYS A 226 -3.92 -11.25 5.04
N ILE A 227 -2.99 -12.16 5.34
CA ILE A 227 -1.68 -12.21 4.67
C ILE A 227 -1.87 -12.48 3.18
N PHE A 228 -2.63 -13.51 2.82
CA PHE A 228 -2.86 -13.87 1.42
C PHE A 228 -3.46 -12.73 0.60
N HIS A 229 -4.53 -12.10 1.09
CA HIS A 229 -5.17 -10.97 0.41
C HIS A 229 -4.23 -9.77 0.25
N THR A 230 -3.39 -9.52 1.25
CA THR A 230 -2.37 -8.46 1.18
C THR A 230 -1.31 -8.80 0.13
N CYS A 231 -0.87 -10.05 0.05
CA CYS A 231 0.04 -10.51 -1.00
C CYS A 231 -0.59 -10.34 -2.40
N MET A 232 -1.85 -10.75 -2.57
CA MET A 232 -2.56 -10.57 -3.84
C MET A 232 -2.68 -9.10 -4.24
N GLY A 233 -2.92 -8.20 -3.27
CA GLY A 233 -2.95 -6.77 -3.56
C GLY A 233 -1.59 -6.22 -3.96
N ILE A 234 -0.52 -6.58 -3.27
CA ILE A 234 0.85 -6.20 -3.67
C ILE A 234 1.16 -6.74 -5.08
N SER A 235 0.81 -8.00 -5.38
CA SER A 235 1.04 -8.61 -6.69
C SER A 235 0.18 -7.99 -7.79
N TRP A 236 -1.06 -7.58 -7.50
CA TRP A 236 -1.92 -6.85 -8.43
C TRP A 236 -1.32 -5.50 -8.82
N PHE A 237 -0.72 -4.78 -7.87
CA PHE A 237 0.03 -3.56 -8.17
C PHE A 237 1.17 -3.82 -9.16
N TRP A 238 1.94 -4.89 -8.97
CA TRP A 238 3.02 -5.25 -9.88
C TRP A 238 2.52 -5.70 -11.26
N PHE A 239 1.39 -6.41 -11.34
CA PHE A 239 0.72 -6.72 -12.60
C PHE A 239 0.39 -5.44 -13.37
N LEU A 240 -0.32 -4.51 -12.71
CA LEU A 240 -0.78 -3.28 -13.34
C LEU A 240 0.40 -2.38 -13.75
N GLY A 241 1.39 -2.23 -12.87
CA GLY A 241 2.62 -1.48 -13.16
C GLY A 241 3.42 -2.09 -14.32
N ALA A 242 3.62 -3.40 -14.33
CA ALA A 242 4.32 -4.08 -15.43
C ALA A 242 3.57 -3.93 -16.76
N ALA A 243 2.23 -4.07 -16.75
CA ALA A 243 1.40 -3.87 -17.93
C ALA A 243 1.53 -2.43 -18.48
N ILE A 244 1.30 -1.42 -17.64
CA ILE A 244 1.38 0.01 -18.04
C ILE A 244 2.76 0.36 -18.57
N LEU A 245 3.84 0.00 -17.85
CA LEU A 245 5.20 0.32 -18.26
C LEU A 245 5.61 -0.41 -19.55
N SER A 246 5.10 -1.61 -19.80
CA SER A 246 5.36 -2.34 -21.05
C SER A 246 4.67 -1.72 -22.28
N LEU A 247 3.52 -1.08 -22.08
CA LEU A 247 2.76 -0.42 -23.14
C LEU A 247 3.27 0.99 -23.43
N LEU A 248 3.93 1.63 -22.47
CA LEU A 248 4.25 3.06 -22.53
C LEU A 248 5.09 3.49 -23.75
N PRO A 249 6.16 2.76 -24.16
CA PRO A 249 6.93 3.14 -25.35
C PRO A 249 6.08 3.16 -26.62
N ASN A 250 5.25 2.12 -26.82
CA ASN A 250 4.39 2.00 -27.99
C ASN A 250 3.18 2.94 -27.91
N LEU A 251 2.70 3.27 -26.71
CA LEU A 251 1.67 4.29 -26.53
C LEU A 251 2.18 5.65 -27.03
N CYS A 252 3.39 6.06 -26.63
CA CYS A 252 3.97 7.31 -27.10
C CYS A 252 4.24 7.29 -28.61
N LYS A 253 4.82 6.21 -29.12
CA LYS A 253 5.21 6.10 -30.53
C LYS A 253 4.01 5.91 -31.46
N ASP A 254 3.19 4.89 -31.22
CA ASP A 254 2.20 4.41 -32.18
C ASP A 254 0.83 5.09 -32.01
N ILE A 255 0.52 5.64 -30.83
CA ILE A 255 -0.75 6.34 -30.56
C ILE A 255 -0.55 7.86 -30.54
N PHE A 256 0.45 8.34 -29.81
CA PHE A 256 0.72 9.78 -29.71
C PHE A 256 1.68 10.31 -30.78
N ASN A 257 2.16 9.48 -31.71
CA ASN A 257 3.13 9.83 -32.75
C ASN A 257 4.31 10.65 -32.20
N SER A 258 4.80 10.29 -31.02
CA SER A 258 5.74 11.08 -30.24
C SER A 258 7.09 10.40 -30.09
N SER A 259 8.11 11.20 -29.85
CA SER A 259 9.50 10.75 -29.73
C SER A 259 9.80 10.05 -28.40
N GLU A 260 10.99 9.45 -28.30
CA GLU A 260 11.48 8.80 -27.07
C GLU A 260 11.57 9.77 -25.87
N GLN A 261 11.83 11.05 -26.12
CA GLN A 261 11.86 12.08 -25.09
C GLN A 261 10.49 12.24 -24.41
N VAL A 262 9.40 12.12 -25.17
CA VAL A 262 8.03 12.11 -24.61
C VAL A 262 7.79 10.84 -23.80
N GLY A 263 8.21 9.66 -24.29
CA GLY A 263 8.16 8.43 -23.51
C GLY A 263 8.91 8.53 -22.16
N THR A 264 10.08 9.17 -22.16
CA THR A 264 10.86 9.46 -20.95
C THR A 264 10.12 10.41 -20.01
N LEU A 265 9.44 11.43 -20.54
CA LEU A 265 8.61 12.35 -19.76
C LEU A 265 7.46 11.62 -19.05
N PHE A 266 6.75 10.73 -19.74
CA PHE A 266 5.69 9.92 -19.12
C PHE A 266 6.26 8.99 -18.02
N LEU A 267 7.40 8.35 -18.26
CA LEU A 267 8.07 7.51 -17.27
C LEU A 267 8.51 8.32 -16.03
N ALA A 268 9.07 9.51 -16.25
CA ALA A 268 9.45 10.42 -15.18
C ALA A 268 8.23 10.86 -14.36
N SER A 269 7.15 11.25 -15.05
CA SER A 269 5.87 11.61 -14.43
C SER A 269 5.32 10.46 -13.57
N PHE A 270 5.23 9.25 -14.12
CA PHE A 270 4.80 8.05 -13.39
C PHE A 270 5.66 7.80 -12.13
N THR A 271 6.97 7.95 -12.24
CA THR A 271 7.88 7.74 -11.11
C THR A 271 7.68 8.80 -10.02
N ILE A 272 7.59 10.08 -10.39
CA ILE A 272 7.40 11.18 -9.45
C ILE A 272 6.05 11.02 -8.73
N GLY A 273 4.99 10.67 -9.46
CA GLY A 273 3.69 10.43 -8.86
C GLY A 273 3.69 9.25 -7.88
N MET A 274 4.36 8.12 -8.18
CA MET A 274 4.58 7.03 -7.22
C MET A 274 5.25 7.52 -5.92
N GLY A 275 6.26 8.39 -6.04
CA GLY A 275 6.94 9.02 -4.90
C GLY A 275 6.00 9.87 -4.06
N ILE A 276 5.26 10.78 -4.70
CA ILE A 276 4.26 11.65 -4.04
C ILE A 276 3.18 10.81 -3.35
N GLY A 277 2.65 9.80 -4.03
CA GLY A 277 1.67 8.85 -3.49
C GLY A 277 2.16 8.14 -2.24
N SER A 278 3.44 7.75 -2.21
CA SER A 278 4.06 7.11 -1.05
C SER A 278 4.09 8.03 0.17
N PHE A 279 4.43 9.32 -0.01
CA PHE A 279 4.41 10.32 1.07
C PHE A 279 2.99 10.72 1.50
N LEU A 280 2.04 10.75 0.56
CA LEU A 280 0.62 10.95 0.89
C LEU A 280 0.10 9.80 1.75
N ALA A 281 0.43 8.56 1.42
CA ALA A 281 0.11 7.41 2.27
C ALA A 281 0.70 7.56 3.67
N GLU A 282 1.97 7.97 3.81
CA GLU A 282 2.58 8.24 5.12
C GLU A 282 1.76 9.26 5.93
N LYS A 283 1.42 10.40 5.32
CA LYS A 283 0.70 11.49 5.97
C LYS A 283 -0.71 11.09 6.38
N LEU A 284 -1.43 10.40 5.50
CA LEU A 284 -2.83 9.99 5.72
C LEU A 284 -2.96 8.84 6.71
N SER A 285 -1.93 7.98 6.79
CA SER A 285 -1.88 6.82 7.69
C SER A 285 -1.74 7.17 9.18
N GLN A 286 -1.43 8.42 9.53
CA GLN A 286 -1.25 8.87 10.93
C GLN A 286 -0.32 7.94 11.75
N LYS A 287 0.77 7.49 11.14
CA LYS A 287 1.78 6.57 11.74
C LYS A 287 1.27 5.15 12.06
N ARG A 288 0.20 4.68 11.41
CA ARG A 288 -0.35 3.32 11.60
C ARG A 288 -0.62 2.64 10.25
N PRO A 289 -0.66 1.30 10.16
CA PRO A 289 -1.05 0.63 8.92
C PRO A 289 -2.52 0.91 8.58
N GLU A 290 -2.77 1.83 7.65
CA GLU A 290 -4.12 2.28 7.28
C GLU A 290 -4.57 1.60 5.98
N MET A 291 -5.13 0.40 6.10
CA MET A 291 -5.64 -0.36 4.94
C MET A 291 -6.89 0.27 4.31
N GLY A 292 -7.58 1.17 5.01
CA GLY A 292 -8.82 1.78 4.54
C GLY A 292 -8.65 2.62 3.26
N MET A 293 -7.44 3.15 3.01
CA MET A 293 -7.15 3.93 1.80
C MET A 293 -6.92 3.08 0.54
N VAL A 294 -6.61 1.78 0.69
CA VAL A 294 -6.20 0.92 -0.43
C VAL A 294 -7.31 0.75 -1.47
N PRO A 295 -8.59 0.48 -1.09
CA PRO A 295 -9.67 0.44 -2.07
C PRO A 295 -9.91 1.79 -2.76
N LEU A 296 -9.82 2.91 -2.04
CA LEU A 296 -9.97 4.23 -2.66
C LEU A 296 -8.89 4.52 -3.68
N ALA A 297 -7.65 4.09 -3.40
CA ALA A 297 -6.56 4.19 -4.35
C ALA A 297 -6.79 3.31 -5.59
N ALA A 298 -7.30 2.09 -5.45
CA ALA A 298 -7.67 1.25 -6.59
C ALA A 298 -8.78 1.86 -7.44
N LEU A 299 -9.80 2.46 -6.81
CA LEU A 299 -10.85 3.19 -7.53
C LEU A 299 -10.26 4.37 -8.31
N GLY A 300 -9.39 5.16 -7.68
CA GLY A 300 -8.67 6.26 -8.32
C GLY A 300 -7.87 5.80 -9.54
N MET A 301 -7.06 4.75 -9.41
CA MET A 301 -6.33 4.16 -10.54
C MET A 301 -7.27 3.74 -11.68
N SER A 302 -8.44 3.17 -11.36
CA SER A 302 -9.41 2.74 -12.39
C SER A 302 -9.97 3.93 -13.17
N ILE A 303 -10.38 5.00 -12.48
CA ILE A 303 -10.96 6.19 -13.11
C ILE A 303 -9.96 6.81 -14.10
N PHE A 304 -8.72 7.04 -13.66
CA PHE A 304 -7.72 7.67 -14.51
C PHE A 304 -7.13 6.73 -15.57
N LEU A 305 -7.24 5.41 -15.43
CA LEU A 305 -6.94 4.48 -16.52
C LEU A 305 -8.03 4.48 -17.60
N VAL A 306 -9.31 4.63 -17.23
CA VAL A 306 -10.39 4.87 -18.20
C VAL A 306 -10.15 6.21 -18.90
N ASP A 307 -9.78 7.25 -18.16
CA ASP A 307 -9.51 8.55 -18.74
C ASP A 307 -8.30 8.53 -19.68
N MET A 308 -7.23 7.82 -19.31
CA MET A 308 -6.07 7.58 -20.17
C MET A 308 -6.46 6.88 -21.47
N SER A 309 -7.32 5.86 -21.38
CA SER A 309 -7.87 5.19 -22.57
C SER A 309 -8.65 6.17 -23.44
N TYR A 310 -9.49 7.02 -22.83
CA TYR A 310 -10.26 8.02 -23.56
C TYR A 310 -9.35 9.05 -24.25
N SER A 311 -8.38 9.59 -23.53
CA SER A 311 -7.37 10.52 -24.06
C SER A 311 -6.60 9.89 -25.24
N ALA A 312 -6.22 8.62 -25.12
CA ALA A 312 -5.51 7.89 -26.17
C ALA A 312 -6.38 7.57 -27.39
N MET A 313 -7.69 7.32 -27.22
CA MET A 313 -8.62 7.07 -28.34
C MET A 313 -8.94 8.33 -29.14
N ASN A 314 -8.99 9.49 -28.48
CA ASN A 314 -9.36 10.76 -29.11
C ASN A 314 -8.15 11.59 -29.56
N PHE A 315 -6.93 11.11 -29.29
CA PHE A 315 -5.72 11.76 -29.76
C PHE A 315 -5.66 11.73 -31.29
N SER A 316 -5.78 12.90 -31.91
CA SER A 316 -5.84 13.06 -33.35
C SER A 316 -4.69 13.93 -33.83
N TYR A 317 -4.01 13.49 -34.88
CA TYR A 317 -2.97 14.24 -35.53
C TYR A 317 -3.08 14.06 -37.05
N SER A 318 -2.73 15.09 -37.82
CA SER A 318 -2.54 14.93 -39.26
C SER A 318 -1.31 14.07 -39.49
N THR A 319 -1.39 13.09 -40.39
CA THR A 319 -0.28 12.19 -40.75
C THR A 319 0.92 12.95 -41.31
N SER A 320 1.76 13.51 -40.43
CA SER A 320 3.13 13.91 -40.70
C SER A 320 4.03 12.68 -40.54
N SER A 321 5.11 12.60 -41.32
CA SER A 321 6.10 11.52 -41.21
C SER A 321 6.91 11.57 -39.91
N ASP A 322 6.97 12.73 -39.27
CA ASP A 322 7.90 12.99 -38.18
C ASP A 322 7.23 12.82 -36.82
N LEU A 323 7.99 12.29 -35.86
CA LEU A 323 7.56 12.10 -34.48
C LEU A 323 7.62 13.42 -33.71
N PHE A 324 6.57 13.71 -32.94
CA PHE A 324 6.48 14.91 -32.12
C PHE A 324 7.52 14.92 -31.00
N ASN A 325 8.29 15.99 -30.92
CA ASN A 325 9.10 16.28 -29.74
C ASN A 325 8.21 16.74 -28.56
N ILE A 326 8.81 17.02 -27.39
CA ILE A 326 8.06 17.43 -26.19
C ILE A 326 7.19 18.67 -26.45
N SER A 327 7.72 19.68 -27.15
CA SER A 327 6.99 20.92 -27.41
C SER A 327 5.82 20.70 -28.36
N GLU A 328 6.04 19.96 -29.43
CA GLU A 328 5.01 19.63 -30.41
C GLU A 328 3.92 18.77 -29.79
N PHE A 329 4.29 17.78 -28.97
CA PHE A 329 3.33 16.94 -28.26
C PHE A 329 2.35 17.79 -27.45
N PHE A 330 2.81 18.78 -26.68
CA PHE A 330 1.93 19.63 -25.88
C PHE A 330 1.04 20.59 -26.68
N ASN A 331 1.23 20.74 -27.99
CA ASN A 331 0.34 21.51 -28.85
C ASN A 331 -0.92 20.74 -29.23
N HIS A 332 -0.95 19.42 -29.05
CA HIS A 332 -2.11 18.59 -29.37
C HIS A 332 -3.12 18.53 -28.22
N GLU A 333 -4.40 18.43 -28.58
CA GLU A 333 -5.48 18.16 -27.64
C GLU A 333 -5.24 16.78 -26.97
N TYR A 334 -5.59 16.65 -25.69
CA TYR A 334 -5.40 15.44 -24.86
C TYR A 334 -3.96 15.12 -24.41
N SER A 335 -2.92 15.78 -24.90
CA SER A 335 -1.52 15.53 -24.48
C SER A 335 -1.29 15.72 -22.98
N LEU A 336 -1.64 16.90 -22.47
CA LEU A 336 -1.50 17.22 -21.04
C LEU A 336 -2.39 16.31 -20.18
N ARG A 337 -3.59 16.01 -20.66
CA ARG A 337 -4.55 15.13 -19.97
C ARG A 337 -3.98 13.73 -19.81
N ALA A 338 -3.49 13.11 -20.88
CA ALA A 338 -2.86 11.80 -20.84
C ALA A 338 -1.66 11.75 -19.86
N LEU A 339 -0.82 12.80 -19.86
CA LEU A 339 0.30 12.88 -18.92
C LEU A 339 -0.17 12.97 -17.47
N LEU A 340 -1.22 13.76 -17.19
CA LEU A 340 -1.83 13.89 -15.87
C LEU A 340 -2.56 12.62 -15.44
N ASP A 341 -3.20 11.90 -16.36
CA ASP A 341 -3.87 10.63 -16.09
C ASP A 341 -2.85 9.63 -15.56
N LEU A 342 -1.74 9.43 -16.27
CA LEU A 342 -0.68 8.52 -15.82
C LEU A 342 -0.03 8.99 -14.52
N PHE A 343 0.18 10.30 -14.36
CA PHE A 343 0.70 10.89 -13.12
C PHE A 343 -0.21 10.56 -11.94
N ILE A 344 -1.51 10.75 -12.07
CA ILE A 344 -2.48 10.54 -10.99
C ILE A 344 -2.68 9.05 -10.72
N VAL A 345 -2.71 8.19 -11.75
CA VAL A 345 -2.68 6.72 -11.58
C VAL A 345 -1.50 6.32 -10.70
N SER A 346 -0.32 6.90 -10.94
CA SER A 346 0.87 6.57 -10.16
C SER A 346 0.85 7.13 -8.72
N ILE A 347 0.23 8.29 -8.47
CA ILE A 347 -0.03 8.77 -7.10
C ILE A 347 -0.89 7.77 -6.34
N PHE A 348 -1.98 7.31 -6.95
CA PHE A 348 -2.81 6.28 -6.34
C PHE A 348 -2.07 4.95 -6.21
N GLY A 349 -1.18 4.59 -7.15
CA GLY A 349 -0.29 3.43 -7.03
C GLY A 349 0.58 3.49 -5.78
N GLY A 350 1.18 4.64 -5.47
CA GLY A 350 1.93 4.87 -4.23
C GLY A 350 1.04 4.74 -2.99
N MET A 351 -0.16 5.32 -3.02
CA MET A 351 -1.14 5.21 -1.93
C MET A 351 -1.66 3.79 -1.73
N PHE A 352 -1.68 2.99 -2.79
CA PHE A 352 -2.12 1.61 -2.78
C PHE A 352 -1.06 0.68 -2.16
N ILE A 353 0.21 0.83 -2.54
CA ILE A 353 1.26 -0.14 -2.21
C ILE A 353 1.83 0.01 -0.78
N ILE A 354 1.98 1.23 -0.28
CA ILE A 354 2.63 1.49 1.02
C ILE A 354 1.88 0.91 2.23
N PRO A 355 0.55 1.10 2.37
CA PRO A 355 -0.19 0.54 3.50
C PRO A 355 -0.15 -0.99 3.54
N GLN A 356 -0.10 -1.64 2.37
CA GLN A 356 -0.09 -3.10 2.26
C GLN A 356 1.22 -3.71 2.75
N PHE A 357 2.39 -3.17 2.34
CA PHE A 357 3.67 -3.62 2.89
C PHE A 357 3.78 -3.35 4.39
N THR A 358 3.29 -2.18 4.84
CA THR A 358 3.28 -1.84 6.27
C THR A 358 2.40 -2.82 7.06
N PHE A 359 1.21 -3.12 6.54
CA PHE A 359 0.31 -4.10 7.15
C PHE A 359 0.93 -5.50 7.18
N LEU A 360 1.53 -5.97 6.09
CA LEU A 360 2.19 -7.26 6.02
C LEU A 360 3.30 -7.38 7.09
N GLN A 361 4.10 -6.32 7.28
CA GLN A 361 5.20 -6.28 8.26
C GLN A 361 4.72 -6.15 9.71
N ASP A 362 3.59 -5.48 9.95
CA ASP A 362 3.01 -5.30 11.28
C ASP A 362 2.20 -6.52 11.75
N TYR A 363 1.48 -7.14 10.80
CA TYR A 363 0.56 -8.23 11.07
C TYR A 363 1.25 -9.60 11.12
N ALA A 364 2.19 -9.86 10.20
CA ALA A 364 2.79 -11.18 10.08
C ALA A 364 3.67 -11.55 11.30
N PRO A 365 3.68 -12.83 11.72
CA PRO A 365 4.53 -13.27 12.82
C PRO A 365 6.01 -13.06 12.48
N ARG A 366 6.76 -12.48 13.44
CA ARG A 366 8.17 -12.08 13.27
C ARG A 366 9.07 -13.23 12.84
N ASN A 367 8.81 -14.45 13.31
CA ASN A 367 9.61 -15.65 13.06
C ASN A 367 9.48 -16.25 11.65
N ILE A 368 8.48 -15.83 10.88
CA ILE A 368 8.24 -16.30 9.51
C ILE A 368 8.11 -15.14 8.51
N LEU A 369 8.36 -13.90 8.94
CA LEU A 369 8.13 -12.70 8.14
C LEU A 369 8.94 -12.71 6.85
N SER A 370 10.24 -13.05 6.88
CA SER A 370 11.04 -13.09 5.65
C SER A 370 10.57 -14.15 4.66
N ARG A 371 10.08 -15.29 5.16
CA ARG A 371 9.47 -16.34 4.31
C ARG A 371 8.14 -15.89 3.69
N ILE A 372 7.32 -15.13 4.43
CA ILE A 372 6.11 -14.53 3.86
C ILE A 372 6.45 -13.51 2.77
N ILE A 373 7.46 -12.65 3.00
CA ILE A 373 7.93 -11.68 1.98
C ILE A 373 8.51 -12.41 0.75
N ALA A 374 9.25 -13.50 0.96
CA ALA A 374 9.72 -14.35 -0.13
C ALA A 374 8.56 -14.91 -0.97
N GLY A 375 7.51 -15.41 -0.32
CA GLY A 375 6.31 -15.88 -1.00
C GLY A 375 5.59 -14.76 -1.75
N ASN A 376 5.52 -13.57 -1.15
CA ASN A 376 5.01 -12.38 -1.82
C ASN A 376 5.80 -12.05 -3.09
N ASN A 377 7.13 -12.17 -3.07
CA ASN A 377 7.95 -11.93 -4.26
C ASN A 377 7.68 -12.95 -5.37
N ILE A 378 7.41 -14.21 -5.02
CA ILE A 378 7.01 -15.24 -5.99
C ILE A 378 5.65 -14.88 -6.61
N TRP A 379 4.66 -14.48 -5.80
CA TRP A 379 3.38 -14.00 -6.31
C TRP A 379 3.53 -12.78 -7.22
N ASN A 380 4.38 -11.82 -6.86
CA ASN A 380 4.67 -10.66 -7.70
C ASN A 380 5.25 -11.08 -9.05
N ALA A 381 6.19 -12.04 -9.06
CA ALA A 381 6.79 -12.56 -10.28
C ALA A 381 5.74 -13.25 -11.18
N ILE A 382 4.84 -14.06 -10.61
CA ILE A 382 3.70 -14.66 -11.32
C ILE A 382 2.87 -13.57 -12.00
N PHE A 383 2.52 -12.53 -11.24
CA PHE A 383 1.66 -11.45 -11.72
C PHE A 383 2.34 -10.62 -12.81
N MET A 384 3.62 -10.27 -12.67
CA MET A 384 4.37 -9.55 -13.71
C MET A 384 4.49 -10.35 -15.02
N VAL A 385 4.77 -11.66 -14.95
CA VAL A 385 4.81 -12.52 -16.13
C VAL A 385 3.43 -12.65 -16.76
N SER A 386 2.38 -12.82 -15.94
CA SER A 386 1.00 -12.88 -16.44
C SER A 386 0.56 -11.58 -17.11
N ALA A 387 1.03 -10.42 -16.66
CA ALA A 387 0.80 -9.13 -17.33
C ALA A 387 1.40 -9.14 -18.72
N ALA A 388 2.69 -9.51 -18.85
CA ALA A 388 3.35 -9.59 -20.15
C ALA A 388 2.65 -10.57 -21.12
N VAL A 389 2.24 -11.74 -20.63
CA VAL A 389 1.47 -12.72 -21.44
C VAL A 389 0.11 -12.16 -21.83
N CYS A 390 -0.61 -11.49 -20.92
CA CYS A 390 -1.90 -10.87 -21.21
C CYS A 390 -1.76 -9.81 -22.32
N ILE A 391 -0.78 -8.91 -22.21
CA ILE A 391 -0.49 -7.89 -23.23
C ILE A 391 -0.17 -8.56 -24.57
N MET A 392 0.71 -9.56 -24.59
CA MET A 392 1.07 -10.29 -25.80
C MET A 392 -0.16 -10.93 -26.48
N VAL A 393 -1.04 -11.57 -25.71
CA VAL A 393 -2.26 -12.20 -26.25
C VAL A 393 -3.25 -11.15 -26.78
N LEU A 394 -3.47 -10.05 -26.06
CA LEU A 394 -4.38 -8.98 -26.47
C LEU A 394 -3.88 -8.30 -27.75
N SER A 395 -2.60 -7.93 -27.79
CA SER A 395 -1.97 -7.34 -28.98
C SER A 395 -1.94 -8.31 -30.16
N GLY A 396 -1.68 -9.61 -29.92
CA GLY A 396 -1.72 -10.64 -30.95
C GLY A 396 -3.11 -10.85 -31.57
N LYS A 397 -4.18 -10.46 -30.87
CA LYS A 397 -5.55 -10.43 -31.39
C LYS A 397 -5.90 -9.10 -32.10
N GLY A 398 -4.95 -8.18 -32.22
CA GLY A 398 -5.17 -6.87 -32.85
C GLY A 398 -5.94 -5.88 -31.97
N ILE A 399 -6.04 -6.11 -30.65
CA ILE A 399 -6.64 -5.14 -29.73
C ILE A 399 -5.68 -3.95 -29.60
N SER A 400 -6.18 -2.74 -29.88
CA SER A 400 -5.36 -1.53 -29.83
C SER A 400 -4.98 -1.15 -28.40
N ILE A 401 -3.86 -0.44 -28.25
CA ILE A 401 -3.32 -0.03 -26.94
C ILE A 401 -4.35 0.72 -26.07
N PRO A 402 -5.14 1.68 -26.60
CA PRO A 402 -6.16 2.34 -25.78
C PRO A 402 -7.18 1.36 -25.19
N TRP A 403 -7.67 0.39 -25.98
CA TRP A 403 -8.57 -0.65 -25.47
C TRP A 403 -7.91 -1.56 -24.43
N ILE A 404 -6.61 -1.81 -24.54
CA ILE A 404 -5.88 -2.54 -23.51
C ILE A 404 -5.86 -1.74 -22.19
N PHE A 405 -5.62 -0.43 -22.23
CA PHE A 405 -5.75 0.44 -21.03
C PHE A 405 -7.15 0.38 -20.43
N PHE A 406 -8.21 0.39 -21.26
CA PHE A 406 -9.58 0.22 -20.78
C PHE A 406 -9.80 -1.15 -20.11
N ILE A 407 -9.32 -2.24 -20.70
CA ILE A 407 -9.42 -3.59 -20.11
C ILE A 407 -8.69 -3.65 -18.75
N LEU A 408 -7.50 -3.05 -18.65
CA LEU A 408 -6.77 -2.95 -17.40
C LEU A 408 -7.55 -2.13 -16.36
N ALA A 409 -8.19 -1.03 -16.78
CA ALA A 409 -9.02 -0.21 -15.91
C ALA A 409 -10.23 -0.99 -15.36
N VAL A 410 -10.93 -1.74 -16.21
CA VAL A 410 -12.04 -2.62 -15.82
C VAL A 410 -11.56 -3.71 -14.87
N GLY A 411 -10.45 -4.38 -15.19
CA GLY A 411 -9.85 -5.39 -14.31
C GLY A 411 -9.51 -4.82 -12.94
N ASN A 412 -8.92 -3.62 -12.90
CA ASN A 412 -8.57 -2.95 -11.65
C ASN A 412 -9.82 -2.48 -10.87
N PHE A 413 -10.91 -2.11 -11.57
CA PHE A 413 -12.19 -1.77 -10.95
C PHE A 413 -12.88 -3.00 -10.34
N LEU A 414 -12.81 -4.15 -10.99
CA LEU A 414 -13.25 -5.42 -10.40
C LEU A 414 -12.42 -5.79 -9.18
N TYR A 415 -11.10 -5.59 -9.26
CA TYR A 415 -10.21 -5.79 -8.12
C TYR A 415 -10.52 -4.83 -6.97
N PHE A 416 -10.88 -3.57 -7.25
CA PHE A 416 -11.36 -2.61 -6.26
C PHE A 416 -12.54 -3.16 -5.43
N PHE A 417 -13.56 -3.74 -6.07
CA PHE A 417 -14.68 -4.32 -5.34
C PHE A 417 -14.24 -5.48 -4.44
N TYR A 418 -13.39 -6.36 -4.97
CA TYR A 418 -12.85 -7.49 -4.21
C TYR A 418 -12.14 -7.02 -2.92
N ILE A 419 -11.26 -6.03 -2.99
CA ILE A 419 -10.56 -5.50 -1.81
C ILE A 419 -11.45 -4.64 -0.91
N TYR A 420 -12.43 -3.94 -1.48
CA TYR A 420 -13.39 -3.14 -0.72
C TYR A 420 -14.20 -4.03 0.22
N PHE A 421 -14.79 -5.11 -0.29
CA PHE A 421 -15.63 -6.00 0.54
C PHE A 421 -14.84 -6.74 1.62
N GLN A 422 -13.52 -6.90 1.44
CA GLN A 422 -12.66 -7.46 2.48
C GLN A 422 -12.31 -6.48 3.59
N ASN A 423 -12.35 -5.17 3.30
CA ASN A 423 -11.88 -4.11 4.19
C ASN A 423 -12.96 -3.05 4.44
N SER A 424 -14.24 -3.37 4.19
CA SER A 424 -15.33 -2.41 4.09
C SER A 424 -15.44 -1.49 5.31
N ALA A 425 -15.39 -2.05 6.52
CA ALA A 425 -15.45 -1.30 7.77
C ALA A 425 -14.23 -0.37 7.94
N VAL A 426 -13.03 -0.82 7.56
CA VAL A 426 -11.80 -0.02 7.65
C VAL A 426 -11.81 1.11 6.62
N THR A 427 -12.27 0.83 5.39
CA THR A 427 -12.42 1.82 4.33
C THR A 427 -13.47 2.87 4.67
N LEU A 428 -14.63 2.45 5.17
CA LEU A 428 -15.67 3.40 5.62
C LEU A 428 -15.18 4.26 6.78
N ARG A 429 -14.48 3.67 7.75
CA ARG A 429 -13.83 4.43 8.83
C ARG A 429 -12.85 5.48 8.27
N PHE A 430 -12.04 5.12 7.30
CA PHE A 430 -11.10 6.05 6.66
C PHE A 430 -11.82 7.18 5.91
N ILE A 431 -12.88 6.86 5.15
CA ILE A 431 -13.73 7.86 4.48
C ILE A 431 -14.34 8.82 5.51
N PHE A 432 -14.94 8.29 6.56
CA PHE A 432 -15.55 9.09 7.63
C PHE A 432 -14.54 9.96 8.37
N TRP A 433 -13.32 9.47 8.57
CA TRP A 433 -12.24 10.26 9.12
C TRP A 433 -11.82 11.42 8.19
N MET A 434 -11.75 11.20 6.88
CA MET A 434 -11.48 12.29 5.93
C MET A 434 -12.62 13.30 5.92
N MET A 435 -13.87 12.83 5.90
CA MET A 435 -15.06 13.67 5.96
C MET A 435 -15.12 14.49 7.24
N SER A 436 -14.83 13.89 8.41
CA SER A 436 -14.88 14.60 9.68
C SER A 436 -13.88 15.76 9.73
N LYS A 437 -12.68 15.60 9.17
CA LYS A 437 -11.70 16.69 9.03
C LYS A 437 -12.12 17.79 8.05
N PHE A 438 -12.93 17.44 7.05
CA PHE A 438 -13.45 18.40 6.08
C PHE A 438 -14.58 19.22 6.69
N PHE A 439 -15.57 18.57 7.32
CA PHE A 439 -16.76 19.21 7.87
C PHE A 439 -16.55 19.83 9.26
N TYR A 440 -15.60 19.34 10.05
CA TYR A 440 -15.38 19.75 11.44
C TYR A 440 -13.90 19.99 11.75
N SER A 441 -13.65 20.81 12.77
CA SER A 441 -12.33 20.99 13.36
C SER A 441 -12.21 19.99 14.53
N VAL A 442 -11.79 18.76 14.22
CA VAL A 442 -11.79 17.66 15.18
C VAL A 442 -10.45 17.61 15.94
N LYS A 443 -10.50 17.80 17.26
CA LYS A 443 -9.40 17.56 18.19
C LYS A 443 -9.61 16.21 18.89
N ILE A 444 -8.58 15.39 18.96
CA ILE A 444 -8.66 14.07 19.59
C ILE A 444 -7.54 13.96 20.62
N GLU A 445 -7.91 13.66 21.85
CA GLU A 445 -7.03 13.56 23.01
C GLU A 445 -7.06 12.11 23.55
N GLY A 446 -5.92 11.59 24.03
CA GLY A 446 -5.85 10.28 24.67
C GLY A 446 -5.94 9.06 23.74
N ARG A 447 -5.59 9.19 22.45
CA ARG A 447 -5.66 8.08 21.47
C ARG A 447 -4.82 6.86 21.85
N GLU A 448 -3.78 7.06 22.64
CA GLU A 448 -2.90 6.06 23.22
C GLU A 448 -3.59 5.16 24.25
N HIS A 449 -4.72 5.58 24.81
CA HIS A 449 -5.49 4.78 25.76
C HIS A 449 -6.24 3.62 25.09
N ILE A 450 -6.45 3.65 23.77
CA ILE A 450 -7.10 2.54 23.04
C ILE A 450 -6.06 1.46 22.74
N PRO A 451 -6.21 0.24 23.27
CA PRO A 451 -5.32 -0.86 22.96
C PRO A 451 -5.30 -1.18 21.47
N ASP A 452 -4.12 -1.47 20.93
CA ASP A 452 -3.97 -1.82 19.52
C ASP A 452 -4.53 -3.21 19.17
N ARG A 453 -4.66 -4.10 20.17
CA ARG A 453 -5.16 -5.47 20.06
C ARG A 453 -6.00 -5.83 21.28
N GLY A 454 -6.79 -6.90 21.17
CA GLY A 454 -7.67 -7.37 22.25
C GLY A 454 -9.04 -6.67 22.25
N ALA A 455 -9.94 -7.24 23.05
CA ALA A 455 -11.34 -6.86 23.09
C ALA A 455 -11.55 -5.52 23.82
N VAL A 456 -12.28 -4.60 23.17
CA VAL A 456 -12.51 -3.24 23.69
C VAL A 456 -13.98 -2.88 23.60
N VAL A 457 -14.52 -2.28 24.66
CA VAL A 457 -15.84 -1.65 24.68
C VAL A 457 -15.66 -0.13 24.76
N ILE A 458 -16.03 0.60 23.71
CA ILE A 458 -16.07 2.06 23.74
C ILE A 458 -17.46 2.49 24.19
N ALA A 459 -17.51 3.20 25.31
CA ALA A 459 -18.72 3.85 25.81
C ALA A 459 -18.62 5.35 25.56
N SER A 460 -19.67 5.97 25.01
CA SER A 460 -19.67 7.39 24.66
C SER A 460 -21.02 8.05 24.96
N ASN A 461 -21.02 9.38 25.12
CA ASN A 461 -22.25 10.17 25.27
C ASN A 461 -22.92 10.41 23.90
N HIS A 462 -24.23 10.62 23.89
CA HIS A 462 -25.04 10.67 22.67
C HIS A 462 -25.79 12.00 22.49
N VAL A 463 -25.15 12.93 21.77
CA VAL A 463 -25.61 14.30 21.55
C VAL A 463 -26.07 14.60 20.11
N SER A 464 -25.71 13.75 19.13
CA SER A 464 -25.94 13.99 17.71
C SER A 464 -26.06 12.69 16.89
N PHE A 465 -26.74 12.75 15.73
CA PHE A 465 -26.84 11.61 14.80
C PHE A 465 -25.50 11.16 14.20
N VAL A 466 -24.46 12.00 14.27
CA VAL A 466 -23.12 11.70 13.73
C VAL A 466 -22.11 11.27 14.79
N ASP A 467 -22.51 11.10 16.06
CA ASP A 467 -21.60 10.73 17.15
C ASP A 467 -20.83 9.43 16.86
N TRP A 468 -21.53 8.41 16.35
CA TRP A 468 -20.93 7.12 16.03
C TRP A 468 -19.88 7.23 14.91
N ILE A 469 -20.09 8.16 13.95
CA ILE A 469 -19.13 8.49 12.89
C ILE A 469 -17.89 9.15 13.49
N MET A 470 -18.07 10.07 14.44
CA MET A 470 -16.98 10.76 15.13
C MET A 470 -16.13 9.81 15.95
N VAL A 471 -16.76 8.93 16.72
CA VAL A 471 -16.06 7.88 17.48
C VAL A 471 -15.31 6.93 16.54
N MET A 472 -15.93 6.49 15.43
CA MET A 472 -15.24 5.68 14.43
C MET A 472 -14.04 6.39 13.84
N ALA A 473 -14.17 7.67 13.47
CA ALA A 473 -13.08 8.46 12.92
C ALA A 473 -11.94 8.67 13.93
N ALA A 474 -12.25 8.77 15.22
CA ALA A 474 -11.24 8.92 16.27
C ALA A 474 -10.53 7.61 16.62
N CYS A 475 -11.23 6.48 16.55
CA CYS A 475 -10.70 5.17 16.86
C CYS A 475 -9.70 4.69 15.78
N PRO A 476 -8.52 4.17 16.17
CA PRO A 476 -7.60 3.51 15.22
C PRO A 476 -8.17 2.26 14.56
N ARG A 477 -9.14 1.63 15.23
CA ARG A 477 -9.67 0.32 14.88
C ARG A 477 -11.12 0.49 14.41
N PRO A 478 -11.63 -0.37 13.51
CA PRO A 478 -13.04 -0.34 13.14
C PRO A 478 -13.91 -0.59 14.38
N VAL A 479 -14.87 0.30 14.64
CA VAL A 479 -15.80 0.20 15.78
C VAL A 479 -17.13 -0.37 15.30
N ARG A 480 -17.54 -1.50 15.87
CA ARG A 480 -18.82 -2.14 15.61
C ARG A 480 -19.86 -1.55 16.53
N PHE A 481 -20.60 -0.57 16.03
CA PHE A 481 -21.59 0.14 16.83
C PHE A 481 -22.88 -0.64 16.97
N VAL A 482 -23.41 -0.69 18.19
CA VAL A 482 -24.77 -1.15 18.47
C VAL A 482 -25.75 -0.03 18.11
N ILE A 483 -26.71 -0.32 17.24
CA ILE A 483 -27.66 0.65 16.70
C ILE A 483 -29.08 0.10 16.72
N ASP A 484 -30.06 0.95 17.04
CA ASP A 484 -31.47 0.54 17.02
C ASP A 484 -31.91 0.09 15.62
N HIS A 485 -32.63 -1.02 15.58
CA HIS A 485 -33.11 -1.66 14.36
C HIS A 485 -33.94 -0.74 13.45
N VAL A 486 -34.68 0.22 14.01
CA VAL A 486 -35.48 1.19 13.23
C VAL A 486 -34.59 2.06 12.36
N TYR A 487 -33.43 2.47 12.87
CA TYR A 487 -32.44 3.23 12.07
C TYR A 487 -31.64 2.32 11.15
N TYR A 488 -31.36 1.08 11.58
CA TYR A 488 -30.60 0.12 10.77
C TYR A 488 -31.32 -0.28 9.48
N TYR A 489 -32.62 -0.57 9.57
CA TYR A 489 -33.44 -1.02 8.44
C TYR A 489 -34.12 0.13 7.68
N ARG A 490 -33.74 1.38 7.96
CA ARG A 490 -34.24 2.52 7.20
C ARG A 490 -33.74 2.48 5.75
N THR A 491 -34.66 2.64 4.80
CA THR A 491 -34.37 2.57 3.35
C THR A 491 -33.18 3.45 2.97
N GLY A 492 -32.23 2.86 2.24
CA GLY A 492 -31.04 3.55 1.70
C GLY A 492 -29.77 3.46 2.55
N PHE A 493 -29.86 3.11 3.85
CA PHE A 493 -28.69 3.06 4.74
C PHE A 493 -28.22 1.66 5.10
N THR A 494 -29.10 0.66 5.06
CA THR A 494 -28.82 -0.72 5.52
C THR A 494 -27.59 -1.34 4.86
N PHE A 495 -27.37 -1.10 3.56
CA PHE A 495 -26.17 -1.58 2.87
C PHE A 495 -24.89 -1.04 3.53
N TRP A 496 -24.78 0.28 3.70
CA TRP A 496 -23.60 0.92 4.28
C TRP A 496 -23.39 0.58 5.76
N LEU A 497 -24.49 0.47 6.52
CA LEU A 497 -24.42 0.08 7.93
C LEU A 497 -23.96 -1.38 8.10
N LYS A 498 -24.40 -2.27 7.22
CA LYS A 498 -23.89 -3.64 7.15
C LYS A 498 -22.41 -3.66 6.76
N GLN A 499 -21.98 -2.87 5.78
CA GLN A 499 -20.58 -2.76 5.38
C GLN A 499 -19.68 -2.19 6.49
N ALA A 500 -20.21 -1.31 7.36
CA ALA A 500 -19.52 -0.81 8.54
C ALA A 500 -19.59 -1.75 9.76
N HIS A 501 -20.19 -2.94 9.60
CA HIS A 501 -20.31 -3.98 10.63
C HIS A 501 -21.06 -3.50 11.90
N LEU A 502 -22.05 -2.62 11.74
CA LEU A 502 -22.94 -2.25 12.85
C LEU A 502 -23.85 -3.41 13.23
N ILE A 503 -24.19 -3.48 14.51
CA ILE A 503 -24.96 -4.53 15.15
C ILE A 503 -26.38 -3.98 15.42
N PRO A 504 -27.41 -4.43 14.68
CA PRO A 504 -28.78 -4.01 14.95
C PRO A 504 -29.25 -4.59 16.28
N ILE A 505 -29.94 -3.80 17.08
CA ILE A 505 -30.56 -4.22 18.35
C ILE A 505 -32.00 -3.74 18.43
N ALA A 506 -32.86 -4.55 19.05
CA ALA A 506 -34.23 -4.22 19.38
C ALA A 506 -34.47 -4.43 20.87
N THR A 507 -35.53 -3.83 21.42
CA THR A 507 -35.91 -4.14 22.81
C THR A 507 -36.50 -5.55 22.90
N LYS A 508 -36.47 -6.15 24.09
CA LYS A 508 -37.08 -7.47 24.31
C LYS A 508 -38.58 -7.51 23.96
N LYS A 509 -39.25 -6.36 24.04
CA LYS A 509 -40.68 -6.24 23.70
C LYS A 509 -40.92 -6.21 22.20
N ASP A 510 -40.03 -5.57 21.44
CA ASP A 510 -40.20 -5.37 20.01
C ASP A 510 -39.75 -6.62 19.23
N ASP A 511 -38.57 -7.14 19.52
CA ASP A 511 -38.02 -8.34 18.88
C ASP A 511 -37.03 -9.06 19.83
N PRO A 512 -37.48 -10.10 20.56
CA PRO A 512 -36.64 -10.83 21.48
C PRO A 512 -35.54 -11.65 20.79
N GLU A 513 -35.76 -12.10 19.55
CA GLU A 513 -34.78 -12.91 18.80
C GLU A 513 -33.61 -12.02 18.34
N MET A 514 -33.92 -10.83 17.80
CA MET A 514 -32.89 -9.85 17.42
C MET A 514 -32.04 -9.42 18.61
N LEU A 515 -32.64 -9.24 19.79
CA LEU A 515 -31.88 -8.91 21.00
C LEU A 515 -30.86 -10.02 21.35
N VAL A 516 -31.27 -11.30 21.26
CA VAL A 516 -30.37 -12.44 21.49
C VAL A 516 -29.27 -12.49 20.45
N ASN A 517 -29.60 -12.32 19.17
CA ASN A 517 -28.64 -12.31 18.08
C ASN A 517 -27.63 -11.16 18.21
N ALA A 518 -28.07 -9.96 18.60
CA ALA A 518 -27.21 -8.81 18.84
C ALA A 518 -26.17 -9.10 19.94
N PHE A 519 -26.60 -9.68 21.06
CA PHE A 519 -25.67 -10.07 22.13
C PHE A 519 -24.69 -11.16 21.71
N LYS A 520 -25.13 -12.13 20.89
CA LYS A 520 -24.24 -13.15 20.31
C LYS A 520 -23.22 -12.53 19.36
N GLU A 521 -23.61 -11.57 18.53
CA GLU A 521 -22.68 -10.85 17.66
C GLU A 521 -21.67 -10.02 18.45
N ILE A 522 -22.10 -9.37 19.53
CA ILE A 522 -21.23 -8.63 20.45
C ILE A 522 -20.21 -9.58 21.10
N GLU A 523 -20.66 -10.71 21.67
CA GLU A 523 -19.80 -11.71 22.28
C GLU A 523 -18.77 -12.29 21.30
N ASN A 524 -19.21 -12.64 20.09
CA ASN A 524 -18.32 -13.10 19.02
C ASN A 524 -17.29 -12.02 18.63
N GLY A 525 -17.73 -10.75 18.54
CA GLY A 525 -16.84 -9.62 18.27
C GLY A 525 -15.77 -9.48 19.35
N LEU A 526 -16.17 -9.47 20.63
CA LEU A 526 -15.24 -9.39 21.75
C LEU A 526 -14.28 -10.57 21.79
N THR A 527 -14.75 -11.80 21.54
CA THR A 527 -13.90 -13.00 21.45
C THR A 527 -12.84 -12.88 20.35
N ASN A 528 -13.20 -12.27 19.21
CA ASN A 528 -12.27 -11.99 18.12
C ASN A 528 -11.32 -10.80 18.39
N GLY A 529 -11.49 -10.13 19.54
CA GLY A 529 -10.78 -8.92 19.88
C GLY A 529 -11.19 -7.74 19.02
N ASP A 530 -12.48 -7.59 18.68
CA ASP A 530 -13.02 -6.40 18.01
C ASP A 530 -13.23 -5.25 19.02
N VAL A 531 -13.55 -4.07 18.48
CA VAL A 531 -14.00 -2.91 19.26
C VAL A 531 -15.51 -2.78 19.13
N ILE A 532 -16.24 -2.88 20.24
CA ILE A 532 -17.68 -2.68 20.30
C ILE A 532 -17.97 -1.27 20.78
N GLY A 533 -18.75 -0.51 20.02
CA GLY A 533 -19.15 0.86 20.37
C GLY A 533 -20.60 0.89 20.83
N LEU A 534 -20.89 1.61 21.92
CA LEU A 534 -22.26 1.85 22.35
C LEU A 534 -22.43 3.21 23.04
N PHE A 535 -23.66 3.67 23.04
CA PHE A 535 -24.11 4.84 23.79
C PHE A 535 -24.94 4.37 24.99
N PRO A 536 -24.39 4.38 26.22
CA PRO A 536 -25.09 3.84 27.38
C PRO A 536 -26.41 4.56 27.72
N GLU A 537 -26.61 5.78 27.23
CA GLU A 537 -27.85 6.56 27.34
C GLU A 537 -29.04 5.93 26.58
N GLY A 538 -28.76 5.14 25.54
CA GLY A 538 -29.74 4.47 24.68
C GLY A 538 -30.49 5.37 23.69
N TRP A 539 -30.48 6.69 23.90
CA TRP A 539 -31.17 7.67 23.06
C TRP A 539 -30.34 8.95 22.92
N ILE A 540 -30.43 9.60 21.76
CA ILE A 540 -29.87 10.93 21.56
C ILE A 540 -30.55 11.92 22.51
N THR A 541 -29.78 12.75 23.19
CA THR A 541 -30.31 13.79 24.07
C THR A 541 -31.14 14.83 23.30
N ARG A 542 -32.15 15.40 23.96
CA ARG A 542 -33.03 16.44 23.39
C ARG A 542 -32.79 17.82 23.99
N ASP A 543 -32.07 17.90 25.10
CA ASP A 543 -31.80 19.13 25.85
C ASP A 543 -30.30 19.40 26.05
N GLY A 544 -29.43 18.56 25.46
CA GLY A 544 -27.97 18.69 25.55
C GLY A 544 -27.38 18.09 26.83
N LYS A 545 -28.21 17.58 27.74
CA LYS A 545 -27.77 16.98 29.00
C LYS A 545 -27.54 15.48 28.87
N LEU A 546 -26.59 14.98 29.64
CA LEU A 546 -26.26 13.56 29.77
C LEU A 546 -27.39 12.83 30.49
N ARG A 547 -27.99 11.87 29.78
CA ARG A 547 -29.01 10.99 30.33
C ARG A 547 -28.39 9.90 31.20
N LYS A 548 -29.24 9.27 32.01
CA LYS A 548 -28.85 8.16 32.88
C LYS A 548 -28.42 6.95 32.06
N PHE A 549 -27.32 6.31 32.47
CA PHE A 549 -26.78 5.15 31.78
C PHE A 549 -27.61 3.90 32.06
N GLN A 550 -27.84 3.10 31.02
CA GLN A 550 -28.60 1.85 31.09
C GLN A 550 -27.69 0.67 31.51
N PRO A 551 -28.20 -0.31 32.28
CA PRO A 551 -27.40 -1.43 32.78
C PRO A 551 -26.95 -2.42 31.69
N GLY A 552 -27.40 -2.25 30.43
CA GLY A 552 -27.04 -3.12 29.31
C GLY A 552 -25.53 -3.24 29.10
N ILE A 553 -24.77 -2.16 29.33
CA ILE A 553 -23.30 -2.19 29.24
C ILE A 553 -22.66 -3.17 30.24
N LYS A 554 -23.21 -3.30 31.45
CA LYS A 554 -22.73 -4.25 32.46
C LYS A 554 -22.83 -5.69 31.96
N LYS A 555 -23.92 -6.00 31.24
CA LYS A 555 -24.09 -7.32 30.63
C LYS A 555 -23.04 -7.57 29.54
N ILE A 556 -22.71 -6.57 28.71
CA ILE A 556 -21.69 -6.71 27.65
C ILE A 556 -20.30 -6.93 28.26
N VAL A 557 -19.91 -6.10 29.22
CA VAL A 557 -18.58 -6.14 29.86
C VAL A 557 -18.35 -7.45 30.63
N SER A 558 -19.41 -8.10 31.11
CA SER A 558 -19.32 -9.39 31.82
C SER A 558 -19.28 -10.62 30.91
N MET A 559 -19.44 -10.47 29.59
CA MET A 559 -19.40 -11.62 28.66
C MET A 559 -18.00 -12.16 28.44
N GLN A 560 -17.01 -11.27 28.40
CA GLN A 560 -15.62 -11.60 28.09
C GLN A 560 -14.69 -10.63 28.84
N PRO A 561 -13.46 -11.03 29.18
CA PRO A 561 -12.43 -10.11 29.65
C PRO A 561 -12.21 -9.00 28.61
N THR A 562 -12.55 -7.77 28.97
CA THR A 562 -12.53 -6.61 28.08
C THR A 562 -12.00 -5.38 28.78
N VAL A 563 -11.54 -4.41 27.97
CA VAL A 563 -11.21 -3.07 28.45
C VAL A 563 -12.31 -2.12 28.03
N VAL A 564 -12.86 -1.35 28.97
CA VAL A 564 -13.83 -0.30 28.70
C VAL A 564 -13.08 1.03 28.52
N ILE A 565 -13.32 1.70 27.40
CA ILE A 565 -12.75 3.00 27.08
C ILE A 565 -13.88 4.05 27.13
N PRO A 566 -13.90 4.93 28.13
CA PRO A 566 -14.78 6.10 28.11
C PRO A 566 -14.31 7.09 27.05
N MET A 567 -15.20 7.48 26.13
CA MET A 567 -14.92 8.49 25.12
C MET A 567 -15.95 9.62 25.19
N VAL A 568 -15.50 10.80 25.61
CA VAL A 568 -16.34 11.98 25.75
C VAL A 568 -16.33 12.78 24.44
N ILE A 569 -17.53 13.11 23.97
CA ILE A 569 -17.77 13.95 22.80
C ILE A 569 -18.26 15.31 23.27
N ASP A 570 -17.55 16.36 22.86
CA ASP A 570 -17.90 17.75 23.14
C ASP A 570 -17.90 18.60 21.86
N GLY A 571 -18.76 19.62 21.80
CA GLY A 571 -18.90 20.55 20.67
C GLY A 571 -19.88 20.15 19.54
N LEU A 572 -20.46 18.95 19.61
CA LEU A 572 -21.47 18.48 18.63
C LEU A 572 -22.90 18.95 18.95
N TRP A 573 -23.20 19.31 20.19
CA TRP A 573 -24.46 20.00 20.50
C TRP A 573 -24.52 21.34 19.77
N GLY A 574 -25.69 21.68 19.20
CA GLY A 574 -25.83 22.80 18.25
C GLY A 574 -25.30 22.59 16.84
N SER A 575 -24.75 21.40 16.53
CA SER A 575 -24.46 21.04 15.14
C SER A 575 -25.74 20.75 14.36
N PHE A 576 -25.63 20.75 13.03
CA PHE A 576 -26.73 20.42 12.12
C PHE A 576 -27.39 19.05 12.38
N PHE A 577 -26.70 18.14 13.06
CA PHE A 577 -27.17 16.78 13.33
C PHE A 577 -27.62 16.58 14.79
N SER A 578 -27.67 17.65 15.60
CA SER A 578 -28.26 17.61 16.95
C SER A 578 -29.71 18.11 16.93
N PHE A 579 -30.41 17.93 18.05
CA PHE A 579 -31.79 18.40 18.23
C PHE A 579 -31.90 19.87 18.68
N GLU A 580 -30.79 20.59 18.81
CA GLU A 580 -30.83 22.01 19.19
C GLU A 580 -31.35 22.89 18.03
N GLY A 581 -32.37 23.70 18.28
CA GLY A 581 -32.90 24.67 17.31
C GLY A 581 -33.79 24.06 16.21
N LYS A 582 -33.52 24.40 14.93
CA LYS A 582 -34.36 24.08 13.76
C LYS A 582 -34.09 22.68 13.14
N GLY A 583 -33.30 21.84 13.78
CA GLY A 583 -33.01 20.46 13.31
C GLY A 583 -31.67 20.33 12.57
N VAL A 584 -31.28 19.12 12.13
CA VAL A 584 -32.12 18.10 11.44
C VAL A 584 -33.00 18.81 10.40
N LEU A 585 -32.30 19.46 9.45
CA LEU A 585 -32.77 19.93 8.14
C LEU A 585 -33.57 21.25 8.03
N LYS A 586 -33.37 22.27 8.87
CA LYS A 586 -33.79 23.66 8.52
C LYS A 586 -32.76 24.75 8.86
N GLY A 587 -32.34 25.49 7.84
CA GLY A 587 -31.51 26.70 7.94
C GLY A 587 -30.01 26.45 7.71
N PHE A 588 -29.58 26.43 6.45
CA PHE A 588 -28.20 26.15 6.06
C PHE A 588 -27.28 27.38 6.26
N LYS A 589 -26.42 27.33 7.28
CA LYS A 589 -25.17 28.13 7.33
C LYS A 589 -24.03 27.21 7.78
N PHE A 590 -23.16 26.86 6.84
CA PHE A 590 -22.01 26.01 7.11
C PHE A 590 -20.92 26.82 7.84
N SER A 591 -20.66 26.48 9.10
CA SER A 591 -19.50 26.96 9.86
C SER A 591 -18.78 25.75 10.43
N LYS A 592 -17.45 25.70 10.28
CA LYS A 592 -16.63 24.61 10.77
C LYS A 592 -16.58 24.68 12.29
N ARG A 593 -17.35 23.81 12.97
CA ARG A 593 -17.40 23.76 14.44
C ARG A 593 -16.20 22.99 14.99
N ASP A 594 -15.72 23.42 16.15
CA ASP A 594 -14.74 22.68 16.94
C ASP A 594 -15.43 21.52 17.67
N VAL A 595 -14.89 20.32 17.49
CA VAL A 595 -15.37 19.09 18.13
C VAL A 595 -14.20 18.45 18.84
N THR A 596 -14.33 18.19 20.14
CA THR A 596 -13.30 17.53 20.94
C THR A 596 -13.75 16.13 21.31
N LEU A 597 -12.92 15.14 21.01
CA LEU A 597 -13.07 13.75 21.41
C LEU A 597 -11.99 13.43 22.45
N LYS A 598 -12.39 13.34 23.72
CA LYS A 598 -11.49 12.98 24.81
C LYS A 598 -11.61 11.48 25.08
N ILE A 599 -10.53 10.76 24.87
CA ILE A 599 -10.43 9.34 25.14
C ILE A 599 -9.78 9.18 26.51
N LEU A 600 -10.55 8.73 27.50
CA LEU A 600 -10.09 8.63 28.88
C LEU A 600 -9.32 7.32 29.12
N PRO A 601 -8.59 7.20 30.24
CA PRO A 601 -7.88 5.98 30.59
C PRO A 601 -8.78 4.75 30.61
N PRO A 602 -8.23 3.57 30.25
CA PRO A 602 -8.99 2.32 30.24
C PRO A 602 -9.45 1.90 31.63
N VAL A 603 -10.66 1.35 31.72
CA VAL A 603 -11.21 0.68 32.90
C VAL A 603 -11.29 -0.81 32.62
N THR A 604 -10.73 -1.63 33.50
CA THR A 604 -10.75 -3.09 33.34
C THR A 604 -12.14 -3.65 33.62
N SER A 605 -12.47 -4.83 33.09
CA SER A 605 -13.76 -5.48 33.36
C SER A 605 -14.00 -5.78 34.85
N GLU A 606 -12.94 -5.95 35.64
CA GLU A 606 -13.01 -6.22 37.09
C GLU A 606 -13.34 -4.96 37.90
N GLU A 607 -12.82 -3.81 37.48
CA GLU A 607 -13.03 -2.51 38.12
C GLU A 607 -14.28 -1.79 37.60
N PHE A 608 -14.98 -2.36 36.61
CA PHE A 608 -16.04 -1.68 35.90
C PHE A 608 -17.34 -1.53 36.73
N ASP A 609 -17.66 -0.30 37.13
CA ASP A 609 -19.01 0.12 37.54
C ASP A 609 -19.60 1.14 36.55
N PHE A 610 -20.75 0.81 35.96
CA PHE A 610 -21.43 1.68 35.01
C PHE A 610 -21.97 2.99 35.64
N LYS A 611 -22.21 3.04 36.96
CA LYS A 611 -22.58 4.27 37.66
C LYS A 611 -21.38 5.18 37.86
N GLU A 612 -20.22 4.61 38.15
CA GLU A 612 -18.97 5.36 38.21
C GLU A 612 -18.60 5.90 36.83
N LEU A 613 -18.79 5.10 35.78
CA LEU A 613 -18.66 5.56 34.40
C LEU A 613 -19.57 6.77 34.12
N GLU A 614 -20.84 6.75 34.53
CA GLU A 614 -21.75 7.90 34.39
C GLU A 614 -21.20 9.16 35.10
N ASN A 615 -20.67 9.01 36.32
CA ASN A 615 -20.08 10.12 37.07
C ASN A 615 -18.83 10.70 36.39
N ILE A 616 -18.00 9.85 35.77
CA ILE A 616 -16.85 10.29 34.98
C ILE A 616 -17.32 11.18 33.82
N PHE A 617 -18.35 10.77 33.08
CA PHE A 617 -18.91 11.57 31.99
C PHE A 617 -19.50 12.90 32.47
N ARG A 618 -20.24 12.90 33.58
CA ARG A 618 -20.80 14.12 34.19
C ARG A 618 -19.70 15.11 34.56
N LYS A 619 -18.63 14.63 35.20
CA LYS A 619 -17.48 15.46 35.55
C LYS A 619 -16.79 16.06 34.33
N GLU A 620 -16.52 15.25 33.30
CA GLU A 620 -15.84 15.73 32.08
C GLU A 620 -16.68 16.70 31.24
N LEU A 621 -18.02 16.57 31.29
CA LEU A 621 -18.95 17.46 30.60
C LEU A 621 -19.39 18.67 31.46
N ASN A 622 -18.92 18.77 32.70
CA ASN A 622 -19.34 19.76 33.70
C ASN A 622 -20.87 19.77 33.95
N GLN A 623 -21.47 18.59 34.15
CA GLN A 623 -22.93 18.41 34.33
C GLN A 623 -23.33 17.71 35.64
#